data_AF-A0A6J1WAC6-F1
#
_entry.id   AF-A0A6J1WAC6-F1
#
_cell.length_a   1.000
_cell.length_b   1.000
_cell.length_c   1.000
_cell.angle_alpha   90.00
_cell.angle_beta   90.00
_cell.angle_gamma   90.00
#
_symmetry.space_group_name_H-M   'P 1'
#
loop_
_entity.id
_entity.type
_entity.pdbx_description
1 polymer ?
#
loop_
_entity_poly.entity_id
_entity_poly.type
_entity_poly.pdbx_seq_one_letter_code
_entity_poly.pdbx_strand_id
1 'polypeptide(L)'
;MVTGELRSINDQVNELRDSITFYNQKYEEIKATLEQKTAVINDLQNDNFKLQSAMLDLSTRLNQVEQSMRESNIEINGIPERKTENLPQILEKLVKVVGAPINVDDIQRVTRVARVNRDNVRPRTIIAKLRSSWQRDEVLAAVVQYNKKNSKDKLNSFHVGFEDARVPIYVSEHLSPENKSLHAAARIKAKEMKYKFTWIRNGRIFTRKDEFSEFILIRNKDSLKFIK
;
A
#
# COMPACT_ATOMS: atom_id res chain seq x y z
N MET A 1 29.96 -37.76 75.53
CA MET A 1 29.78 -37.85 74.07
C MET A 1 28.38 -37.38 73.67
N VAL A 2 27.33 -38.07 74.10
CA VAL A 2 25.92 -37.77 73.75
C VAL A 2 25.49 -36.31 73.95
N THR A 3 25.91 -35.65 75.03
CA THR A 3 25.55 -34.24 75.32
C THR A 3 26.22 -33.22 74.41
N GLY A 4 27.43 -33.52 73.90
CA GLY A 4 28.12 -32.65 72.94
C GLY A 4 27.54 -32.75 71.54
N GLU A 5 27.13 -33.96 71.14
CA GLU A 5 26.44 -34.22 69.87
C GLU A 5 25.05 -33.57 69.84
N LEU A 6 24.29 -33.66 70.93
CA LEU A 6 23.00 -32.96 71.09
C LEU A 6 23.12 -31.44 70.95
N ARG A 7 24.20 -30.86 71.49
CA ARG A 7 24.47 -29.42 71.38
C ARG A 7 24.81 -29.02 69.95
N SER A 8 25.68 -29.80 69.29
CA SER A 8 26.03 -29.62 67.87
C SER A 8 24.79 -29.69 66.95
N ILE A 9 23.90 -30.66 67.18
CA ILE A 9 22.63 -30.78 66.45
C ILE A 9 21.75 -29.54 66.68
N ASN A 10 21.65 -29.05 67.91
CA ASN A 10 20.87 -27.86 68.22
C ASN A 10 21.41 -26.61 67.52
N ASP A 11 22.73 -26.46 67.45
CA ASP A 11 23.39 -25.35 66.75
C ASP A 11 23.12 -25.42 65.24
N GLN A 12 23.23 -26.60 64.61
CA GLN A 12 22.87 -26.82 63.21
C GLN A 12 21.38 -26.56 62.93
N VAL A 13 20.48 -26.94 63.84
CA VAL A 13 19.04 -26.66 63.73
C VAL A 13 18.77 -25.16 63.78
N ASN A 14 19.49 -24.41 64.61
CA ASN A 14 19.39 -22.94 64.66
C ASN A 14 19.92 -22.29 63.39
N GLU A 15 21.10 -22.70 62.89
CA GLU A 15 21.63 -22.20 61.62
C GLU A 15 20.70 -22.51 60.42
N LEU A 16 20.07 -23.69 60.42
CA LEU A 16 19.09 -24.07 59.42
C LEU A 16 17.83 -23.18 59.51
N ARG A 17 17.37 -22.89 60.73
CA ARG A 17 16.24 -21.98 60.97
C ARG A 17 16.52 -20.57 60.44
N ASP A 18 17.71 -20.05 60.71
CA ASP A 18 18.14 -18.73 60.23
C ASP A 18 18.22 -18.70 58.70
N SER A 19 18.78 -19.77 58.11
CA SER A 19 18.84 -19.94 56.65
C SER A 19 17.44 -19.98 56.03
N ILE A 20 16.52 -20.77 56.59
CA ILE A 20 15.12 -20.86 56.11
C ILE A 20 14.43 -19.50 56.22
N THR A 21 14.65 -18.77 57.31
CA THR A 21 14.07 -17.43 57.50
C THR A 21 14.58 -16.45 56.45
N PHE A 22 15.90 -16.45 56.20
CA PHE A 22 16.52 -15.65 55.15
C PHE A 22 16.00 -16.01 53.75
N TYR A 23 15.90 -17.31 53.43
CA TYR A 23 15.38 -17.77 52.14
C TYR A 23 13.90 -17.41 51.95
N ASN A 24 13.07 -17.51 53.00
CA ASN A 24 11.67 -17.09 52.93
C ASN A 24 11.55 -15.60 52.63
N GLN A 25 12.37 -14.76 53.27
CA GLN A 25 12.41 -13.33 52.98
C GLN A 25 12.78 -13.07 51.51
N LYS A 26 13.83 -13.74 51.01
CA LYS A 26 14.25 -13.61 49.59
C LYS A 26 13.19 -14.13 48.62
N TYR A 27 12.49 -15.20 48.98
CA TYR A 27 11.40 -15.74 48.19
C TYR A 27 10.25 -14.74 48.06
N GLU A 28 9.83 -14.10 49.16
CA GLU A 28 8.78 -13.08 49.11
C GLU A 28 9.21 -11.83 48.32
N GLU A 29 10.47 -11.38 48.45
CA GLU A 29 11.02 -10.29 47.64
C GLU A 29 10.98 -10.61 46.12
N ILE A 30 11.38 -11.83 45.74
CA ILE A 30 11.34 -12.30 44.35
C ILE A 30 9.89 -12.41 43.86
N LYS A 31 9.00 -12.98 44.66
CA LYS A 31 7.58 -13.14 44.32
C LYS A 31 6.91 -11.79 44.08
N ALA A 32 7.11 -10.83 44.99
CA ALA A 32 6.59 -9.47 44.83
C ALA A 32 7.13 -8.80 43.57
N THR A 33 8.43 -8.96 43.29
CA THR A 33 9.04 -8.44 42.05
C THR A 33 8.43 -9.10 40.81
N LEU A 34 8.22 -10.41 40.84
CA LEU A 34 7.66 -11.16 39.71
C LEU A 34 6.21 -10.75 39.42
N GLU A 35 5.40 -10.58 40.46
CA GLU A 35 4.02 -10.09 40.35
C GLU A 35 3.99 -8.68 39.75
N GLN A 36 4.85 -7.77 40.24
CA GLN A 36 4.99 -6.42 39.69
C GLN A 36 5.41 -6.44 38.22
N LYS A 37 6.42 -7.24 37.86
CA LYS A 37 6.89 -7.34 36.46
C LYS A 37 5.84 -7.95 35.56
N THR A 38 5.08 -8.93 36.05
CA THR A 38 3.97 -9.54 35.30
C THR A 38 2.87 -8.53 35.01
N ALA A 39 2.51 -7.69 36.00
CA ALA A 39 1.56 -6.60 35.79
C ALA A 39 2.04 -5.63 34.70
N VAL A 40 3.30 -5.17 34.80
CA VAL A 40 3.89 -4.25 33.79
C VAL A 40 3.92 -4.88 32.40
N ILE A 41 4.25 -6.17 32.27
CA ILE A 41 4.24 -6.86 30.98
C ILE A 41 2.84 -6.88 30.37
N ASN A 42 1.82 -7.16 31.17
CA ASN A 42 0.43 -7.17 30.70
C ASN A 42 -0.02 -5.78 30.24
N ASP A 43 0.34 -4.72 30.99
CA ASP A 43 0.05 -3.34 30.60
C ASP A 43 0.75 -2.96 29.29
N LEU A 44 2.04 -3.29 29.16
CA LEU A 44 2.81 -3.04 27.94
C LEU A 44 2.24 -3.79 26.73
N GLN A 45 1.77 -5.03 26.90
CA GLN A 45 1.13 -5.80 25.84
C GLN A 45 -0.19 -5.14 25.40
N ASN A 46 -1.00 -4.68 26.36
CA ASN A 46 -2.25 -3.99 26.08
C ASN A 46 -2.00 -2.66 25.34
N ASP A 47 -1.02 -1.88 25.77
CA ASP A 47 -0.69 -0.62 25.13
C ASP A 47 -0.08 -0.82 23.73
N ASN A 48 0.75 -1.85 23.54
CA ASN A 48 1.25 -2.22 22.21
C ASN A 48 0.08 -2.57 21.27
N PHE A 49 -0.90 -3.35 21.74
CA PHE A 49 -2.09 -3.65 20.95
C PHE A 49 -2.86 -2.37 20.55
N LYS A 50 -3.09 -1.45 21.50
CA LYS A 50 -3.74 -0.15 21.21
C LYS A 50 -2.94 0.67 20.20
N LEU A 51 -1.61 0.74 20.35
CA LEU A 51 -0.73 1.48 19.44
C LEU A 51 -0.74 0.90 18.03
N GLN A 52 -0.69 -0.43 17.89
CA GLN A 52 -0.78 -1.10 16.59
C GLN A 52 -2.13 -0.82 15.91
N SER A 53 -3.22 -0.85 16.67
CA SER A 53 -4.56 -0.53 16.17
C SER A 53 -4.65 0.93 15.69
N ALA A 54 -4.16 1.88 16.48
CA ALA A 54 -4.13 3.29 16.12
C ALA A 54 -3.24 3.57 14.90
N MET A 55 -2.09 2.91 14.80
CA MET A 55 -1.19 3.02 13.65
C MET A 55 -1.86 2.52 12.36
N LEU A 56 -2.62 1.42 12.43
CA LEU A 56 -3.37 0.88 11.31
C LEU A 56 -4.49 1.84 10.86
N ASP A 57 -5.25 2.41 11.80
CA ASP A 57 -6.27 3.42 11.49
C ASP A 57 -5.67 4.65 10.82
N LEU A 58 -4.60 5.20 11.40
CA LEU A 58 -3.94 6.39 10.87
C LEU A 58 -3.36 6.13 9.48
N SER A 59 -2.72 4.97 9.27
CA SER A 59 -2.19 4.57 7.96
C SER A 59 -3.31 4.45 6.92
N THR A 60 -4.47 3.91 7.31
CA THR A 60 -5.64 3.79 6.44
C THR A 60 -6.19 5.16 6.06
N ARG A 61 -6.36 6.06 7.03
CA ARG A 61 -6.84 7.43 6.81
C ARG A 61 -5.87 8.25 5.96
N LEU A 62 -4.56 8.11 6.19
CA LEU A 62 -3.52 8.73 5.38
C LEU A 62 -3.62 8.29 3.92
N ASN A 63 -3.74 6.98 3.67
CA ASN A 63 -3.91 6.46 2.31
C ASN A 63 -5.18 6.99 1.62
N GLN A 64 -6.28 7.17 2.36
CA GLN A 64 -7.52 7.76 1.82
C GLN A 64 -7.32 9.21 1.41
N VAL A 65 -6.66 10.02 2.25
CA VAL A 65 -6.31 11.42 1.94
C VAL A 65 -5.41 11.47 0.72
N GLU A 66 -4.35 10.65 0.70
CA GLU A 66 -3.44 10.55 -0.44
C GLU A 66 -4.17 10.20 -1.74
N GLN A 67 -5.08 9.24 -1.72
CA GLN A 67 -5.84 8.84 -2.90
C GLN A 67 -6.81 9.94 -3.35
N SER A 68 -7.44 10.66 -2.42
CA SER A 68 -8.31 11.81 -2.72
C SER A 68 -7.55 12.95 -3.38
N MET A 69 -6.33 13.27 -2.92
CA MET A 69 -5.50 14.31 -3.56
C MET A 69 -5.14 13.99 -5.03
N ARG A 70 -5.18 12.70 -5.39
CA ARG A 70 -4.87 12.18 -6.73
C ARG A 70 -6.13 11.93 -7.57
N GLU A 71 -7.33 12.24 -7.07
CA GLU A 71 -8.58 11.89 -7.74
C GLU A 71 -8.72 12.54 -9.12
N SER A 72 -8.19 13.73 -9.37
CA SER A 72 -8.26 14.35 -10.69
C SER A 72 -7.05 14.06 -11.57
N ASN A 73 -6.17 13.14 -11.13
CA ASN A 73 -4.92 12.86 -11.83
C ASN A 73 -5.06 11.67 -12.77
N ILE A 74 -4.51 11.81 -13.97
CA ILE A 74 -4.22 10.69 -14.87
C ILE A 74 -2.72 10.38 -14.85
N GLU A 75 -2.42 9.10 -15.00
CA GLU A 75 -1.06 8.56 -15.10
C GLU A 75 -0.83 8.05 -16.52
N ILE A 76 0.19 8.56 -17.19
CA ILE A 76 0.50 8.28 -18.60
C ILE A 76 1.87 7.63 -18.69
N ASN A 77 1.88 6.38 -19.13
CA ASN A 77 3.06 5.55 -19.27
C ASN A 77 3.38 5.29 -20.74
N GLY A 78 4.67 5.14 -21.07
CA GLY A 78 5.12 4.76 -22.42
C GLY A 78 5.46 5.92 -23.35
N ILE A 79 5.42 7.17 -22.87
CA ILE A 79 5.84 8.36 -23.65
C ILE A 79 7.38 8.46 -23.63
N PRO A 80 8.09 8.36 -24.77
CA PRO A 80 9.54 8.52 -24.83
C PRO A 80 10.00 9.88 -24.28
N GLU A 81 11.21 9.95 -23.73
CA GLU A 81 11.77 11.18 -23.14
C GLU A 81 12.57 11.95 -24.20
N ARG A 82 12.35 13.28 -24.29
CA ARG A 82 13.18 14.20 -25.09
C ARG A 82 13.70 15.31 -24.17
N LYS A 83 14.91 15.81 -24.44
CA LYS A 83 15.53 16.89 -23.64
C LYS A 83 14.67 18.16 -23.61
N THR A 84 13.99 18.46 -24.70
CA THR A 84 13.14 19.64 -24.90
C THR A 84 11.68 19.22 -25.15
N GLU A 85 11.10 18.50 -24.20
CA GLU A 85 9.69 18.10 -24.28
C GLU A 85 8.73 19.15 -23.71
N ASN A 86 7.59 19.34 -24.38
CA ASN A 86 6.48 20.13 -23.87
C ASN A 86 5.35 19.19 -23.43
N LEU A 87 5.32 18.87 -22.13
CA LEU A 87 4.36 17.90 -21.59
C LEU A 87 2.89 18.34 -21.76
N PRO A 88 2.50 19.61 -21.54
CA PRO A 88 1.16 20.09 -21.86
C PRO A 88 0.76 19.85 -23.32
N GLN A 89 1.62 20.14 -24.29
CA GLN A 89 1.34 19.89 -25.70
C GLN A 89 1.20 18.40 -26.03
N ILE A 90 2.03 17.54 -25.41
CA ILE A 90 1.91 16.09 -25.56
C ILE A 90 0.56 15.60 -25.04
N LEU A 91 0.13 16.10 -23.86
CA LEU A 91 -1.16 15.79 -23.29
C LEU A 91 -2.30 16.28 -24.20
N GLU A 92 -2.22 17.51 -24.70
CA GLU A 92 -3.20 18.09 -25.62
C GLU A 92 -3.37 17.25 -26.90
N LYS A 93 -2.26 16.81 -27.51
CA LYS A 93 -2.29 15.89 -28.65
C LYS A 93 -2.93 14.56 -28.29
N LEU A 94 -2.56 13.98 -27.14
CA LEU A 94 -3.12 12.70 -26.68
C LEU A 94 -4.64 12.76 -26.55
N VAL A 95 -5.15 13.79 -25.85
CA VAL A 95 -6.58 13.93 -25.60
C VAL A 95 -7.37 14.24 -26.88
N LYS A 96 -6.78 14.98 -27.82
CA LYS A 96 -7.34 15.19 -29.17
C LYS A 96 -7.43 13.88 -29.96
N VAL A 97 -6.38 13.06 -29.96
CA VAL A 97 -6.35 11.76 -30.66
C VAL A 97 -7.46 10.84 -30.18
N VAL A 98 -7.68 10.77 -28.86
CA VAL A 98 -8.71 9.88 -28.29
C VAL A 98 -10.12 10.47 -28.35
N GLY A 99 -10.28 11.70 -28.84
CA GLY A 99 -11.58 12.35 -29.02
C GLY A 99 -12.18 12.94 -27.73
N ALA A 100 -11.34 13.31 -26.76
CA ALA A 100 -11.76 13.96 -25.51
C ALA A 100 -10.95 15.25 -25.27
N PRO A 101 -11.01 16.25 -26.17
CA PRO A 101 -10.18 17.44 -26.09
C PRO A 101 -10.39 18.19 -24.76
N ILE A 102 -9.29 18.63 -24.15
CA ILE A 102 -9.28 19.38 -22.89
C ILE A 102 -8.74 20.78 -23.16
N ASN A 103 -9.33 21.80 -22.53
CA ASN A 103 -8.79 23.16 -22.57
C ASN A 103 -7.51 23.25 -21.74
N VAL A 104 -6.56 24.06 -22.18
CA VAL A 104 -5.27 24.23 -21.48
C VAL A 104 -5.48 24.71 -20.04
N ASP A 105 -6.47 25.57 -19.80
CA ASP A 105 -6.80 26.10 -18.47
C ASP A 105 -7.34 25.04 -17.49
N ASP A 106 -7.82 23.90 -18.00
CA ASP A 106 -8.28 22.79 -17.16
C ASP A 106 -7.13 21.86 -16.74
N ILE A 107 -5.92 22.08 -17.27
CA ILE A 107 -4.71 21.33 -16.90
C ILE A 107 -4.01 22.07 -15.76
N GLN A 108 -4.19 21.60 -14.53
CA GLN A 108 -3.60 22.23 -13.34
C GLN A 108 -2.09 22.02 -13.26
N ARG A 109 -1.61 20.82 -13.60
CA ARG A 109 -0.17 20.49 -13.57
C ARG A 109 0.12 19.27 -14.43
N VAL A 110 1.23 19.30 -15.17
CA VAL A 110 1.77 18.13 -15.86
C VAL A 110 3.26 17.99 -15.54
N THR A 111 3.68 16.81 -15.10
CA THR A 111 5.08 16.57 -14.73
C THR A 111 5.46 15.12 -14.96
N ARG A 112 6.75 14.86 -15.23
CA ARG A 112 7.29 13.51 -15.09
C ARG A 112 7.54 13.19 -13.61
N VAL A 113 7.36 11.93 -13.26
CA VAL A 113 7.67 11.39 -11.93
C VAL A 113 9.13 10.97 -11.91
N ALA A 114 9.83 11.26 -10.82
CA ALA A 114 11.19 10.79 -10.61
C ALA A 114 11.25 9.25 -10.64
N ARG A 115 12.36 8.70 -11.16
CA ARG A 115 12.58 7.26 -11.11
C ARG A 115 12.92 6.87 -9.67
N VAL A 116 12.25 5.84 -9.17
CA VAL A 116 12.65 5.18 -7.91
C VAL A 116 13.95 4.40 -8.14
N ASN A 117 14.04 3.67 -9.25
CA ASN A 117 15.26 2.97 -9.68
C ASN A 117 15.88 3.68 -10.90
N ARG A 118 17.11 4.20 -10.74
CA ARG A 118 17.82 4.95 -11.78
C ARG A 118 18.23 4.08 -12.97
N ASP A 119 18.43 2.79 -12.76
CA ASP A 119 18.86 1.84 -13.80
C ASP A 119 17.71 1.39 -14.71
N ASN A 120 16.47 1.77 -14.38
CA ASN A 120 15.33 1.44 -15.22
C ASN A 120 15.37 2.24 -16.52
N VAL A 121 15.52 1.54 -17.65
CA VAL A 121 15.58 2.11 -19.00
C VAL A 121 14.21 2.62 -19.48
N ARG A 122 13.10 2.21 -18.83
CA ARG A 122 11.76 2.64 -19.23
C ARG A 122 11.57 4.16 -19.05
N PRO A 123 10.85 4.82 -19.98
CA PRO A 123 10.55 6.24 -19.85
C PRO A 123 9.83 6.54 -18.53
N ARG A 124 10.17 7.68 -17.90
CA ARG A 124 9.50 8.17 -16.70
C ARG A 124 8.01 8.43 -16.96
N THR A 125 7.16 8.01 -16.06
CA THR A 125 5.72 8.24 -16.12
C THR A 125 5.40 9.74 -16.08
N ILE A 126 4.41 10.18 -16.86
CA ILE A 126 3.83 11.52 -16.77
C ILE A 126 2.59 11.46 -15.88
N ILE A 127 2.47 12.41 -14.95
CA ILE A 127 1.23 12.66 -14.22
C ILE A 127 0.68 13.99 -14.70
N ALA A 128 -0.60 13.99 -15.06
CA ALA A 128 -1.36 15.21 -15.32
C ALA A 128 -2.50 15.33 -14.30
N LYS A 129 -2.55 16.46 -13.58
CA LYS A 129 -3.67 16.83 -12.72
C LYS A 129 -4.64 17.69 -13.53
N LEU A 130 -5.85 17.18 -13.67
CA LEU A 130 -6.94 17.84 -14.37
C LEU A 130 -7.81 18.61 -13.39
N ARG A 131 -8.72 19.42 -13.92
CA ARG A 131 -9.64 20.25 -13.14
C ARG A 131 -10.57 19.44 -12.24
N SER A 132 -11.01 18.28 -12.70
CA SER A 132 -11.96 17.44 -11.95
C SER A 132 -11.75 15.95 -12.21
N SER A 133 -12.26 15.12 -11.29
CA SER A 133 -12.36 13.67 -11.45
C SER A 133 -13.25 13.27 -12.64
N TRP A 134 -14.26 14.08 -12.96
CA TRP A 134 -15.14 13.88 -14.11
C TRP A 134 -14.38 13.94 -15.44
N GLN A 135 -13.55 14.98 -15.60
CA GLN A 135 -12.73 15.15 -16.80
C GLN A 135 -11.67 14.04 -16.93
N ARG A 136 -11.10 13.60 -15.80
CA ARG A 136 -10.25 12.40 -15.74
C ARG A 136 -11.00 11.17 -16.27
N ASP A 137 -12.22 10.93 -15.81
CA ASP A 137 -13.02 9.77 -16.21
C ASP A 137 -13.37 9.80 -17.70
N GLU A 138 -13.68 10.99 -18.23
CA GLU A 138 -13.93 11.19 -19.65
C GLU A 138 -12.72 10.79 -20.50
N VAL A 139 -11.52 11.28 -20.15
CA VAL A 139 -10.28 10.90 -20.85
C VAL A 139 -10.02 9.40 -20.76
N LEU A 140 -10.16 8.80 -19.58
CA LEU A 140 -9.93 7.36 -19.41
C LEU A 140 -10.92 6.53 -20.24
N ALA A 141 -12.20 6.91 -20.25
CA ALA A 141 -13.22 6.27 -21.07
C ALA A 141 -12.90 6.42 -22.57
N ALA A 142 -12.51 7.61 -23.02
CA ALA A 142 -12.14 7.89 -24.40
C ALA A 142 -10.93 7.06 -24.84
N VAL A 143 -9.89 6.94 -24.02
CA VAL A 143 -8.73 6.07 -24.30
C VAL A 143 -9.16 4.61 -24.47
N VAL A 144 -10.04 4.10 -23.60
CA VAL A 144 -10.56 2.73 -23.71
C VAL A 144 -11.36 2.54 -24.99
N GLN A 145 -12.24 3.49 -25.33
CA GLN A 145 -13.05 3.45 -26.56
C GLN A 145 -12.18 3.52 -27.81
N TYR A 146 -11.19 4.43 -27.84
CA TYR A 146 -10.21 4.55 -28.92
C TYR A 146 -9.48 3.23 -29.16
N ASN A 147 -8.96 2.60 -28.10
CA ASN A 147 -8.23 1.33 -28.21
C ASN A 147 -9.10 0.15 -28.63
N LYS A 148 -10.40 0.17 -28.31
CA LYS A 148 -11.38 -0.83 -28.78
C LYS A 148 -11.65 -0.64 -30.27
N LYS A 149 -11.88 0.60 -30.72
CA LYS A 149 -12.12 0.94 -32.14
C LYS A 149 -10.89 0.68 -33.01
N ASN A 150 -9.70 0.94 -32.47
CA ASN A 150 -8.41 0.81 -33.17
C ASN A 150 -7.59 -0.37 -32.63
N SER A 151 -8.14 -1.59 -32.69
CA SER A 151 -7.51 -2.76 -32.08
C SER A 151 -6.13 -3.11 -32.66
N LYS A 152 -5.90 -2.80 -33.95
CA LYS A 152 -4.63 -3.01 -34.67
C LYS A 152 -3.64 -1.84 -34.51
N ASP A 153 -4.11 -0.64 -34.19
CA ASP A 153 -3.28 0.56 -33.99
C ASP A 153 -3.73 1.33 -32.76
N LYS A 154 -3.55 0.69 -31.60
CA LYS A 154 -3.87 1.27 -30.29
C LYS A 154 -3.03 2.53 -30.03
N LEU A 155 -3.48 3.36 -29.10
CA LEU A 155 -2.79 4.57 -28.69
C LEU A 155 -1.30 4.29 -28.41
N ASN A 156 -0.44 5.02 -29.10
CA ASN A 156 1.01 4.82 -29.07
C ASN A 156 1.72 6.14 -29.36
N SER A 157 3.03 6.18 -29.10
CA SER A 157 3.86 7.40 -29.17
C SER A 157 3.85 8.10 -30.54
N PHE A 158 3.60 7.38 -31.63
CA PHE A 158 3.46 7.97 -32.97
C PHE A 158 2.31 8.98 -33.02
N HIS A 159 1.16 8.63 -32.44
CA HIS A 159 -0.04 9.47 -32.43
C HIS A 159 0.15 10.81 -31.70
N VAL A 160 1.15 10.90 -30.81
CA VAL A 160 1.44 12.12 -30.02
C VAL A 160 2.71 12.84 -30.50
N GLY A 161 3.21 12.49 -31.69
CA GLY A 161 4.30 13.22 -32.38
C GLY A 161 5.70 12.64 -32.17
N PHE A 162 5.82 11.35 -31.82
CA PHE A 162 7.08 10.63 -31.81
C PHE A 162 7.14 9.69 -33.01
N GLU A 163 7.57 10.22 -34.15
CA GLU A 163 7.63 9.47 -35.42
C GLU A 163 8.71 8.37 -35.41
N ASP A 164 9.76 8.57 -34.61
CA ASP A 164 10.91 7.69 -34.45
C ASP A 164 10.64 6.47 -33.54
N ALA A 165 9.52 6.47 -32.82
CA ALA A 165 9.19 5.42 -31.86
C ALA A 165 7.69 5.08 -31.91
N ARG A 166 7.36 3.80 -32.09
CA ARG A 166 5.98 3.30 -32.00
C ARG A 166 5.81 2.42 -30.76
N VAL A 167 5.76 3.08 -29.59
CA VAL A 167 5.65 2.45 -28.28
C VAL A 167 4.23 2.61 -27.73
N PRO A 168 3.59 1.55 -27.22
CA PRO A 168 2.25 1.66 -26.64
C PRO A 168 2.19 2.65 -25.48
N ILE A 169 1.13 3.49 -25.48
CA ILE A 169 0.84 4.40 -24.38
C ILE A 169 -0.28 3.82 -23.53
N TYR A 170 -0.09 3.83 -22.22
CA TYR A 170 -1.10 3.42 -21.25
C TYR A 170 -1.51 4.61 -20.40
N VAL A 171 -2.82 4.85 -20.32
CA VAL A 171 -3.41 5.88 -19.48
C VAL A 171 -4.25 5.20 -18.41
N SER A 172 -4.00 5.54 -17.14
CA SER A 172 -4.70 4.97 -16.00
C SER A 172 -4.97 6.01 -14.92
N GLU A 173 -5.81 5.66 -13.94
CA GLU A 173 -5.93 6.45 -12.71
C GLU A 173 -4.59 6.50 -11.96
N HIS A 174 -4.28 7.64 -11.35
CA HIS A 174 -3.11 7.79 -10.49
C HIS A 174 -3.43 7.28 -9.08
N LEU A 175 -2.89 6.10 -8.74
CA LEU A 175 -3.06 5.48 -7.43
C LEU A 175 -2.00 5.94 -6.43
N SER A 176 -2.34 5.97 -5.15
CA SER A 176 -1.37 6.06 -4.05
C SER A 176 -0.38 4.88 -4.08
N PRO A 177 0.81 5.00 -3.49
CA PRO A 177 1.77 3.90 -3.43
C PRO A 177 1.18 2.62 -2.82
N GLU A 178 0.41 2.74 -1.73
CA GLU A 178 -0.25 1.61 -1.08
C GLU A 178 -1.29 0.97 -2.01
N ASN A 179 -2.14 1.76 -2.68
CA ASN A 179 -3.12 1.23 -3.63
C ASN A 179 -2.46 0.62 -4.87
N LYS A 180 -1.34 1.16 -5.36
CA LYS A 180 -0.56 0.52 -6.43
C LYS A 180 -0.05 -0.85 -6.01
N SER A 181 0.53 -0.95 -4.81
CA SER A 181 1.00 -2.21 -4.23
C SER A 181 -0.15 -3.22 -4.06
N LEU A 182 -1.29 -2.75 -3.51
CA LEU A 182 -2.48 -3.57 -3.31
C LEU A 182 -3.07 -4.06 -4.64
N HIS A 183 -3.10 -3.22 -5.67
CA HIS A 183 -3.56 -3.61 -7.00
C HIS A 183 -2.64 -4.67 -7.63
N ALA A 184 -1.32 -4.54 -7.47
CA ALA A 184 -0.37 -5.55 -7.93
C ALA A 184 -0.61 -6.90 -7.22
N ALA A 185 -0.73 -6.89 -5.88
CA ALA A 185 -1.03 -8.08 -5.11
C ALA A 185 -2.38 -8.71 -5.49
N ALA A 186 -3.42 -7.89 -5.68
CA ALA A 186 -4.73 -8.35 -6.13
C ALA A 186 -4.66 -9.03 -7.50
N ARG A 187 -3.93 -8.46 -8.47
CA ARG A 187 -3.75 -9.05 -9.80
C ARG A 187 -2.99 -10.38 -9.77
N ILE A 188 -1.95 -10.49 -8.95
CA ILE A 188 -1.20 -11.75 -8.77
C ILE A 188 -2.13 -12.84 -8.26
N LYS A 189 -2.83 -12.56 -7.15
CA LYS A 189 -3.74 -13.52 -6.54
C LYS A 189 -4.95 -13.85 -7.41
N ALA A 190 -5.53 -12.86 -8.07
CA ALA A 190 -6.62 -13.06 -9.04
C ALA A 190 -6.19 -14.01 -10.16
N LYS A 191 -4.97 -13.87 -10.68
CA LYS A 191 -4.43 -14.77 -11.70
C LYS A 191 -4.27 -16.20 -11.17
N GLU A 192 -3.71 -16.37 -9.97
CA GLU A 192 -3.55 -17.68 -9.32
C GLU A 192 -4.90 -18.40 -9.13
N MET A 193 -5.92 -17.66 -8.69
CA MET A 193 -7.27 -18.19 -8.45
C MET A 193 -8.18 -18.13 -9.69
N LYS A 194 -7.63 -17.84 -10.87
CA LYS A 194 -8.32 -17.81 -12.18
C LYS A 194 -9.51 -16.85 -12.25
N TYR A 195 -9.42 -15.70 -11.58
CA TYR A 195 -10.38 -14.60 -11.74
C TYR A 195 -10.16 -13.92 -13.09
N LYS A 196 -11.23 -13.75 -13.86
CA LYS A 196 -11.16 -13.14 -15.21
C LYS A 196 -10.92 -11.64 -15.17
N PHE A 197 -11.41 -10.94 -14.14
CA PHE A 197 -11.43 -9.48 -14.13
C PHE A 197 -10.80 -8.91 -12.87
N THR A 198 -9.91 -7.94 -13.05
CA THR A 198 -9.41 -7.06 -11.99
C THR A 198 -9.28 -5.66 -12.57
N TRP A 199 -9.92 -4.68 -11.95
CA TRP A 199 -9.95 -3.31 -12.45
C TRP A 199 -9.93 -2.29 -11.31
N ILE A 200 -9.67 -1.05 -11.69
CA ILE A 200 -9.70 0.11 -10.80
C ILE A 200 -10.89 0.98 -11.21
N ARG A 201 -11.58 1.55 -10.22
CA ARG A 201 -12.55 2.62 -10.45
C ARG A 201 -12.55 3.55 -9.24
N ASN A 202 -12.35 4.84 -9.46
CA ASN A 202 -12.32 5.87 -8.40
C ASN A 202 -11.29 5.55 -7.30
N GLY A 203 -10.09 5.15 -7.70
CA GLY A 203 -9.00 4.78 -6.80
C GLY A 203 -9.23 3.47 -6.01
N ARG A 204 -10.33 2.76 -6.25
CA ARG A 204 -10.68 1.50 -5.58
C ARG A 204 -10.44 0.32 -6.49
N ILE A 205 -10.02 -0.80 -5.91
CA ILE A 205 -9.64 -2.01 -6.63
C ILE A 205 -10.75 -3.04 -6.51
N PHE A 206 -11.16 -3.58 -7.64
CA PHE A 206 -12.22 -4.58 -7.73
C PHE A 206 -11.70 -5.81 -8.45
N THR A 207 -12.19 -6.97 -8.04
CA THR A 207 -11.95 -8.24 -8.73
C THR A 207 -13.24 -9.01 -8.90
N ARG A 208 -13.36 -9.78 -9.98
CA ARG A 208 -14.55 -10.58 -10.29
C ARG A 208 -14.13 -11.86 -10.98
N LYS A 209 -14.68 -12.99 -10.53
CA LYS A 209 -14.27 -14.31 -11.01
C LYS A 209 -14.65 -14.52 -12.46
N ASP A 210 -15.91 -14.26 -12.81
CA ASP A 210 -16.46 -14.38 -14.15
C ASP A 210 -17.61 -13.38 -14.36
N GLU A 211 -18.30 -13.47 -15.50
CA GLU A 211 -19.35 -12.55 -15.92
C GLU A 211 -20.63 -12.68 -15.08
N PHE A 212 -20.76 -13.73 -14.26
CA PHE A 212 -21.96 -14.05 -13.47
C PHE A 212 -21.74 -13.86 -11.97
N SER A 213 -20.50 -13.97 -11.49
CA SER A 213 -20.13 -13.80 -10.09
C SER A 213 -20.29 -12.37 -9.60
N GLU A 214 -20.43 -12.14 -8.29
CA GLU A 214 -20.34 -10.77 -7.76
C GLU A 214 -18.90 -10.25 -7.77
N PHE A 215 -18.76 -8.91 -7.75
CA PHE A 215 -17.45 -8.29 -7.60
C PHE A 215 -17.04 -8.26 -6.13
N ILE A 216 -15.74 -8.34 -5.88
CA ILE A 216 -15.13 -8.20 -4.56
C ILE A 216 -14.33 -6.90 -4.57
N LEU A 217 -14.60 -6.04 -3.58
CA LEU A 217 -13.83 -4.81 -3.34
C LEU A 217 -12.61 -5.14 -2.47
N ILE A 218 -11.42 -4.89 -3.00
CA ILE A 218 -10.15 -5.10 -2.30
C ILE A 218 -9.77 -3.80 -1.60
N ARG A 219 -10.10 -3.70 -0.30
CA ARG A 219 -9.85 -2.48 0.51
C ARG A 219 -8.46 -2.45 1.13
N ASN A 220 -7.92 -3.61 1.44
CA ASN A 220 -6.65 -3.81 2.13
C ASN A 220 -6.10 -5.21 1.84
N LYS A 221 -4.93 -5.53 2.40
CA LYS A 221 -4.29 -6.85 2.24
C LYS A 221 -5.16 -8.01 2.76
N ASP A 222 -5.93 -7.82 3.82
CA ASP A 222 -6.84 -8.86 4.32
C ASP A 222 -7.95 -9.19 3.33
N SER A 223 -8.42 -8.19 2.57
CA SER A 223 -9.44 -8.37 1.53
C SER A 223 -8.98 -9.35 0.43
N LEU A 224 -7.66 -9.54 0.26
CA LEU A 224 -7.13 -10.53 -0.67
C LEU A 224 -7.57 -11.95 -0.31
N LYS A 225 -7.86 -12.26 0.97
CA LYS A 225 -8.33 -13.58 1.42
C LYS A 225 -9.68 -13.99 0.81
N PHE A 226 -10.46 -13.03 0.30
CA PHE A 226 -11.75 -13.30 -0.35
C PHE A 226 -11.60 -13.78 -1.79
N ILE A 227 -10.43 -13.64 -2.40
CA ILE A 227 -10.12 -14.19 -3.72
C ILE A 227 -9.84 -15.69 -3.56
N LYS A 228 -10.82 -16.52 -3.94
CA LYS A 228 -10.82 -18.00 -3.82
C LYS A 228 -11.25 -18.70 -5.10
#